data_AF-A0A525IHR2-F1
#
_entry.id   AF-A0A525IHR2-F1
#
_cell.length_a   1.000
_cell.length_b   1.000
_cell.length_c   1.000
_cell.angle_alpha   90.00
_cell.angle_beta   90.00
_cell.angle_gamma   90.00
#
_symmetry.space_group_name_H-M   'P 1'
#
loop_
_entity.id
_entity.type
_entity.pdbx_description
1 polymer ?
#
loop_
_entity_poly.entity_id
_entity_poly.type
_entity_poly.pdbx_seq_one_letter_code
_entity_poly.pdbx_strand_id
1 'polypeptide(L)'
;MDQMQEFRSHIYPPCGIDEIDRARAREYALLATLLSRSPNAEMIGRLALVGGDATPLGTVHAALGQAAARTDEARAAREFFDLFTGLGQGELLPYASHYLTGSLYGRPLARLREAFQRLGIERRTGHSEPEDHVAILCEIMAGLVGGDIAGPAGSDRAFFNEHLAPWIGRFFADLELAQSADFYARVGSLGWVFVGIEVEAFALPA
;
A
#
# COMPACT_ATOMS: atom_id res chain seq x y z
N MET A 1 -20.40 -55.96 14.88
CA MET A 1 -20.12 -55.27 16.16
C MET A 1 -18.62 -55.33 16.29
N ASP A 2 -17.87 -54.40 15.71
CA ASP A 2 -17.84 -53.01 16.13
C ASP A 2 -17.60 -52.05 14.95
N GLN A 3 -18.33 -50.93 14.97
CA GLN A 3 -18.11 -49.78 14.09
C GLN A 3 -17.17 -48.78 14.79
N MET A 4 -16.75 -47.75 14.06
CA MET A 4 -16.00 -46.56 14.52
C MET A 4 -14.49 -46.84 14.66
N GLN A 5 -13.57 -46.13 14.00
CA GLN A 5 -13.61 -44.77 13.48
C GLN A 5 -12.52 -44.66 12.40
N GLU A 6 -12.91 -44.50 11.14
CA GLU A 6 -12.02 -43.92 10.13
C GLU A 6 -11.74 -42.48 10.57
N PHE A 7 -10.58 -42.25 11.19
CA PHE A 7 -10.03 -40.91 11.35
C PHE A 7 -9.60 -40.45 9.95
N ARG A 8 -10.57 -39.93 9.18
CA ARG A 8 -10.29 -39.15 7.98
C ARG A 8 -9.50 -37.93 8.45
N SER A 9 -8.18 -37.98 8.30
CA SER A 9 -7.30 -36.82 8.35
C SER A 9 -7.68 -35.92 7.17
N HIS A 10 -8.75 -35.13 7.36
CA HIS A 10 -9.08 -34.03 6.48
C HIS A 10 -7.98 -32.97 6.62
N ILE A 11 -7.03 -33.04 5.68
CA ILE A 11 -6.55 -31.90 4.89
C ILE A 11 -6.41 -30.60 5.71
N TYR A 12 -5.26 -30.44 6.36
CA TYR A 12 -4.66 -29.11 6.43
C TYR A 12 -3.69 -29.03 5.25
N PRO A 13 -3.91 -28.16 4.24
CA PRO A 13 -2.83 -27.76 3.36
C PRO A 13 -1.76 -27.06 4.22
N PRO A 14 -0.50 -26.98 3.76
CA PRO A 14 0.54 -26.30 4.53
C PRO A 14 0.10 -24.87 4.83
N CYS A 15 0.45 -24.40 6.03
CA CYS A 15 0.45 -23.00 6.45
C CYS A 15 0.97 -22.14 5.28
N GLY A 16 0.06 -21.49 4.58
CA GLY A 16 0.30 -20.75 3.36
C GLY A 16 -0.69 -19.62 3.31
N ILE A 17 -0.22 -18.44 2.92
CA ILE A 17 -1.03 -17.23 2.80
C ILE A 17 -2.18 -17.52 1.83
N ASP A 18 -3.40 -17.22 2.26
CA ASP A 18 -4.56 -17.46 1.42
C ASP A 18 -4.55 -16.55 0.17
N GLU A 19 -5.43 -16.84 -0.78
CA GLU A 19 -5.45 -16.10 -2.05
C GLU A 19 -5.84 -14.63 -1.88
N ILE A 20 -6.67 -14.31 -0.88
CA ILE A 20 -7.11 -12.96 -0.58
C ILE A 20 -5.94 -12.16 -0.01
N ASP A 21 -5.24 -12.70 0.98
CA ASP A 21 -4.06 -12.06 1.55
C ASP A 21 -2.95 -11.90 0.51
N ARG A 22 -2.76 -12.88 -0.38
CA ARG A 22 -1.82 -12.74 -1.49
C ARG A 22 -2.22 -11.62 -2.44
N ALA A 23 -3.51 -11.40 -2.69
CA ALA A 23 -4.00 -10.30 -3.51
C ALA A 23 -3.80 -8.95 -2.81
N ARG A 24 -4.14 -8.86 -1.52
CA ARG A 24 -3.93 -7.67 -0.67
C ARG A 24 -2.45 -7.27 -0.63
N ALA A 25 -1.55 -8.23 -0.40
CA ALA A 25 -0.11 -8.00 -0.37
C ALA A 25 0.42 -7.45 -1.71
N ARG A 26 -0.08 -7.98 -2.84
CA ARG A 26 0.29 -7.48 -4.19
C ARG A 26 -0.19 -6.05 -4.43
N GLU A 27 -1.38 -5.70 -3.94
CA GLU A 27 -1.92 -4.35 -4.07
C GLU A 27 -1.08 -3.34 -3.26
N TYR A 28 -0.76 -3.68 -2.01
CA TYR A 28 0.18 -2.88 -1.21
C TYR A 28 1.55 -2.75 -1.87
N ALA A 29 2.11 -3.83 -2.43
CA ALA A 29 3.40 -3.79 -3.11
C ALA A 29 3.37 -2.91 -4.37
N LEU A 30 2.25 -2.91 -5.12
CA LEU A 30 2.05 -2.04 -6.27
C LEU A 30 2.05 -0.56 -5.83
N LEU A 31 1.27 -0.21 -4.81
CA LEU A 31 1.22 1.14 -4.26
C LEU A 31 2.58 1.59 -3.73
N ALA A 32 3.28 0.73 -2.97
CA ALA A 32 4.63 1.00 -2.48
C ALA A 32 5.61 1.30 -3.63
N THR A 33 5.52 0.53 -4.72
CA THR A 33 6.41 0.71 -5.87
C THR A 33 6.13 2.03 -6.61
N LEU A 34 4.87 2.36 -6.84
CA LEU A 34 4.48 3.57 -7.57
C LEU A 34 4.72 4.86 -6.77
N LEU A 35 4.62 4.79 -5.44
CA LEU A 35 4.81 5.92 -4.54
C LEU A 35 6.26 6.11 -4.09
N SER A 36 7.15 5.11 -4.29
CA SER A 36 8.58 5.25 -3.95
C SER A 36 9.41 5.84 -5.09
N ARG A 37 8.96 5.70 -6.34
CA ARG A 37 9.66 6.20 -7.53
C ARG A 37 8.73 6.31 -8.73
N SER A 38 9.10 7.15 -9.69
CA SER A 38 8.46 7.15 -11.01
C SER A 38 8.59 5.79 -11.71
N PRO A 39 7.53 5.26 -12.35
CA PRO A 39 7.60 4.04 -13.14
C PRO A 39 8.43 4.27 -14.41
N ASN A 40 9.18 3.23 -14.83
CA ASN A 40 9.90 3.21 -16.11
C ASN A 40 8.99 2.68 -17.25
N ALA A 41 9.47 2.73 -18.49
CA ALA A 41 8.71 2.27 -19.66
C ALA A 41 8.23 0.81 -19.55
N GLU A 42 9.02 -0.08 -18.96
CA GLU A 42 8.64 -1.49 -18.76
C GLU A 42 7.44 -1.60 -17.80
N MET A 43 7.51 -0.92 -16.66
CA MET A 43 6.42 -0.90 -15.67
C MET A 43 5.15 -0.27 -16.26
N ILE A 44 5.28 0.85 -16.98
CA ILE A 44 4.15 1.49 -17.67
C ILE A 44 3.52 0.51 -18.66
N GLY A 45 4.33 -0.20 -19.46
CA GLY A 45 3.84 -1.22 -20.40
C GLY A 45 3.08 -2.36 -19.70
N ARG A 46 3.56 -2.82 -18.54
CA ARG A 46 2.86 -3.84 -17.74
C ARG A 46 1.55 -3.31 -17.14
N LEU A 47 1.54 -2.07 -16.65
CA LEU A 47 0.35 -1.42 -16.12
C LEU A 47 -0.71 -1.20 -17.19
N ALA A 48 -0.30 -0.88 -18.43
CA ALA A 48 -1.22 -0.70 -19.54
C ALA A 48 -2.01 -1.99 -19.89
N LEU A 49 -1.53 -3.15 -19.46
CA LEU A 49 -2.21 -4.44 -19.62
C LEU A 49 -3.13 -4.78 -18.43
N VAL A 50 -3.12 -3.99 -17.36
CA VAL A 50 -4.01 -4.18 -16.22
C VAL A 50 -5.43 -3.88 -16.68
N GLY A 51 -6.25 -4.93 -16.68
CA GLY A 51 -7.69 -4.83 -16.86
C GLY A 51 -8.40 -4.69 -15.52
N GLY A 52 -9.72 -4.78 -15.57
CA GLY A 52 -10.57 -4.76 -14.40
C GLY A 52 -11.88 -5.48 -14.67
N ASP A 53 -12.68 -5.62 -13.62
CA ASP A 53 -14.05 -6.12 -13.68
C ASP A 53 -15.04 -5.05 -13.20
N ALA A 54 -16.30 -5.44 -13.02
CA ALA A 54 -17.38 -4.52 -12.60
C ALA A 54 -17.33 -4.16 -11.10
N THR A 55 -16.35 -4.66 -10.34
CA THR A 55 -16.19 -4.27 -8.94
C THR A 55 -15.63 -2.85 -8.83
N PRO A 56 -15.78 -2.17 -7.67
CA PRO A 56 -15.15 -0.88 -7.44
C PRO A 56 -13.63 -0.92 -7.67
N LEU A 57 -12.95 -1.96 -7.17
CA LEU A 57 -11.51 -2.14 -7.34
C LEU A 57 -11.13 -2.41 -8.80
N GLY A 58 -11.89 -3.28 -9.48
CA GLY A 58 -11.70 -3.53 -10.90
C GLY A 58 -11.84 -2.28 -11.76
N THR A 59 -12.80 -1.42 -11.45
CA THR A 59 -13.02 -0.16 -12.18
C THR A 59 -11.81 0.77 -12.07
N VAL A 60 -11.22 0.92 -10.89
CA VAL A 60 -10.02 1.75 -10.70
C VAL A 60 -8.75 1.12 -11.28
N HIS A 61 -8.62 -0.22 -11.26
CA HIS A 61 -7.54 -0.93 -11.97
C HIS A 61 -7.60 -0.69 -13.48
N ALA A 62 -8.77 -0.81 -14.09
CA ALA A 62 -8.96 -0.52 -15.52
C ALA A 62 -8.65 0.95 -15.84
N ALA A 63 -9.03 1.90 -14.96
CA ALA A 63 -8.71 3.30 -15.14
C ALA A 63 -7.19 3.58 -15.05
N LEU A 64 -6.48 2.92 -14.12
CA LEU A 64 -5.02 2.98 -14.03
C LEU A 64 -4.37 2.42 -15.30
N GLY A 65 -4.82 1.27 -15.81
CA GLY A 65 -4.31 0.69 -17.05
C GLY A 65 -4.51 1.60 -18.26
N GLN A 66 -5.67 2.23 -18.37
CA GLN A 66 -5.93 3.22 -19.43
C GLN A 66 -5.05 4.47 -19.31
N ALA A 67 -4.78 4.96 -18.10
CA ALA A 67 -3.87 6.08 -17.91
C ALA A 67 -2.42 5.69 -18.24
N ALA A 68 -2.00 4.49 -17.83
CA ALA A 68 -0.70 3.93 -18.21
C ALA A 68 -0.54 3.83 -19.73
N ALA A 69 -1.58 3.43 -20.47
CA ALA A 69 -1.57 3.37 -21.92
C ALA A 69 -1.46 4.73 -22.62
N ARG A 70 -1.75 5.85 -21.93
CA ARG A 70 -1.67 7.22 -22.45
C ARG A 70 -0.47 8.02 -21.95
N THR A 71 0.31 7.46 -21.02
CA THR A 71 1.50 8.09 -20.47
C THR A 71 2.78 7.50 -21.06
N ASP A 72 3.90 8.14 -20.78
CA ASP A 72 5.24 7.67 -21.10
C ASP A 72 6.17 7.93 -19.91
N GLU A 73 7.35 7.30 -19.90
CA GLU A 73 8.31 7.41 -18.80
C GLU A 73 8.68 8.87 -18.48
N ALA A 74 8.80 9.73 -19.51
CA ALA A 74 9.17 11.11 -19.31
C ALA A 74 8.01 11.94 -18.69
N ARG A 75 6.76 11.65 -19.07
CA ARG A 75 5.56 12.27 -18.47
C ARG A 75 5.39 11.83 -17.02
N ALA A 76 5.46 10.52 -16.76
CA ALA A 76 5.37 9.98 -15.41
C ALA A 76 6.47 10.53 -14.49
N ALA A 77 7.70 10.68 -15.00
CA ALA A 77 8.81 11.24 -14.22
C ALA A 77 8.61 12.72 -13.87
N ARG A 78 8.09 13.53 -14.80
CA ARG A 78 7.76 14.93 -14.53
C ARG A 78 6.64 15.04 -13.49
N GLU A 79 5.58 14.28 -13.69
CA GLU A 79 4.44 14.24 -12.77
C GLU A 79 4.87 13.80 -11.35
N PHE A 80 5.67 12.74 -11.24
CA PHE A 80 6.23 12.30 -9.95
C PHE A 80 7.10 13.38 -9.29
N PHE A 81 7.93 14.07 -10.08
CA PHE A 81 8.77 15.15 -9.59
C PHE A 81 7.91 16.30 -9.05
N ASP A 82 6.91 16.76 -9.80
CA ASP A 82 6.03 17.86 -9.40
C ASP A 82 5.22 17.50 -8.14
N LEU A 83 4.77 16.26 -8.03
CA LEU A 83 3.99 15.77 -6.89
C LEU A 83 4.79 15.60 -5.60
N PHE A 84 5.96 14.97 -5.66
CA PHE A 84 6.63 14.48 -4.44
C PHE A 84 8.00 15.11 -4.19
N THR A 85 8.64 15.68 -5.21
CA THR A 85 10.00 16.23 -5.09
C THR A 85 9.98 17.75 -5.07
N GLY A 86 9.56 18.39 -6.17
CA GLY A 86 9.38 19.83 -6.34
C GLY A 86 10.60 20.71 -6.02
N LEU A 87 10.57 21.98 -6.43
CA LEU A 87 11.51 22.98 -5.93
C LEU A 87 11.01 23.49 -4.56
N GLY A 88 11.39 22.81 -3.49
CA GLY A 88 11.09 23.19 -2.11
C GLY A 88 10.39 22.08 -1.34
N GLN A 89 9.10 21.88 -1.62
CA GLN A 89 8.30 20.72 -1.23
C GLN A 89 7.43 20.37 -2.44
N GLY A 90 7.37 19.09 -2.83
CA GLY A 90 6.41 18.64 -3.84
C GLY A 90 4.98 19.08 -3.47
N GLU A 91 4.06 19.02 -4.44
CA GLU A 91 2.64 19.35 -4.19
C GLU A 91 2.07 18.60 -2.96
N LEU A 92 2.56 17.38 -2.72
CA LEU A 92 2.20 16.54 -1.58
C LEU A 92 3.43 16.16 -0.75
N LEU A 93 3.21 16.04 0.55
CA LEU A 93 4.16 15.50 1.50
C LEU A 93 3.67 14.12 1.99
N PRO A 94 4.16 13.02 1.40
CA PRO A 94 3.60 11.67 1.59
C PRO A 94 4.02 11.02 2.92
N TYR A 95 3.91 11.73 4.04
CA TYR A 95 4.38 11.30 5.36
C TYR A 95 3.26 11.30 6.39
N ALA A 96 3.17 10.23 7.19
CA ALA A 96 2.16 10.13 8.24
C ALA A 96 2.25 11.31 9.22
N SER A 97 3.46 11.70 9.65
CA SER A 97 3.68 12.84 10.54
C SER A 97 3.10 14.14 9.98
N HIS A 98 3.31 14.43 8.70
CA HIS A 98 2.75 15.61 8.06
C HIS A 98 1.21 15.60 8.10
N TYR A 99 0.59 14.50 7.71
CA TYR A 99 -0.87 14.39 7.69
C TYR A 99 -1.51 14.43 9.09
N LEU A 100 -0.81 13.92 10.10
CA LEU A 100 -1.31 13.83 11.47
C LEU A 100 -1.06 15.10 12.30
N THR A 101 0.06 15.80 12.07
CA THR A 101 0.49 16.92 12.92
C THR A 101 0.82 18.19 12.16
N GLY A 102 0.77 18.19 10.83
CA GLY A 102 1.15 19.33 9.99
C GLY A 102 2.66 19.55 9.87
N SER A 103 3.49 18.63 10.36
CA SER A 103 4.95 18.74 10.38
C SER A 103 5.61 17.40 10.14
N LEU A 104 6.78 17.36 9.51
CA LEU A 104 7.58 16.13 9.43
C LEU A 104 8.11 15.74 10.81
N TYR A 105 8.33 14.44 11.01
CA TYR A 105 8.85 13.85 12.25
C TYR A 105 7.89 13.96 13.45
N GLY A 106 8.40 13.67 14.65
CA GLY A 106 7.66 13.80 15.91
C GLY A 106 7.07 12.49 16.42
N ARG A 107 6.02 12.61 17.24
CA ARG A 107 5.42 11.47 17.97
C ARG A 107 4.91 10.34 17.08
N PRO A 108 4.26 10.59 15.92
CA PRO A 108 3.83 9.51 15.04
C PRO A 108 5.01 8.64 14.57
N LEU A 109 6.10 9.26 14.15
CA LEU A 109 7.30 8.57 13.71
C LEU A 109 8.01 7.81 14.84
N ALA A 110 8.01 8.36 16.06
CA ALA A 110 8.56 7.65 17.23
C ALA A 110 7.79 6.36 17.52
N ARG A 111 6.45 6.41 17.50
CA ARG A 111 5.59 5.21 17.69
C ARG A 111 5.79 4.19 16.57
N LEU A 112 5.93 4.65 15.33
CA LEU A 112 6.22 3.78 14.20
C LEU A 112 7.54 3.01 14.40
N ARG A 113 8.59 3.69 14.89
CA ARG A 113 9.87 3.04 15.18
C ARG A 113 9.77 2.01 16.31
N GLU A 114 8.93 2.25 17.32
CA GLU A 114 8.63 1.24 18.34
C GLU A 114 7.92 0.02 17.74
N ALA A 115 7.00 0.22 16.78
CA ALA A 115 6.36 -0.87 16.07
C ALA A 115 7.36 -1.67 15.22
N PHE A 116 8.27 -0.99 14.52
CA PHE A 116 9.34 -1.65 13.76
C PHE A 116 10.23 -2.51 14.65
N GLN A 117 10.61 -2.02 15.84
CA GLN A 117 11.37 -2.81 16.81
C GLN A 117 10.61 -4.06 17.26
N ARG A 118 9.30 -3.96 17.52
CA ARG A 118 8.46 -5.12 17.88
C ARG A 118 8.36 -6.15 16.75
N LEU A 119 8.36 -5.70 15.50
CA LEU A 119 8.28 -6.53 14.30
C LEU A 119 9.65 -7.00 13.79
N GLY A 120 10.75 -6.61 14.44
CA GLY A 120 12.11 -6.94 13.97
C GLY A 120 12.49 -6.28 12.64
N ILE A 121 11.82 -5.18 12.27
CA ILE A 121 12.08 -4.43 11.05
C ILE A 121 13.26 -3.48 11.31
N GLU A 122 14.32 -3.65 10.54
CA GLU A 122 15.51 -2.79 10.62
C GLU A 122 15.47 -1.67 9.57
N ARG A 123 15.96 -0.51 9.97
CA ARG A 123 16.12 0.61 9.05
C ARG A 123 17.27 0.31 8.08
N ARG A 124 17.01 0.51 6.78
CA ARG A 124 18.06 0.51 5.77
C ARG A 124 19.02 1.69 5.99
N THR A 125 20.30 1.39 6.16
CA THR A 125 21.36 2.39 6.31
C THR A 125 21.51 3.23 5.04
N GLY A 126 21.70 4.54 5.19
CA GLY A 126 21.91 5.46 4.06
C GLY A 126 20.65 5.95 3.33
N HIS A 127 19.45 5.62 3.82
CA HIS A 127 18.20 6.14 3.28
C HIS A 127 17.81 7.47 3.96
N SER A 128 17.58 8.52 3.16
CA SER A 128 17.23 9.87 3.63
C SER A 128 15.77 10.02 4.04
N GLU A 129 14.89 9.22 3.46
CA GLU A 129 13.45 9.29 3.70
C GLU A 129 13.11 8.87 5.14
N PRO A 130 12.29 9.67 5.86
CA PRO A 130 11.63 9.24 7.08
C PRO A 130 10.86 7.93 6.92
N GLU A 131 10.87 7.09 7.95
CA GLU A 131 10.25 5.76 7.93
C GLU A 131 8.73 5.79 7.80
N ASP A 132 8.09 6.94 8.05
CA ASP A 132 6.65 7.17 7.92
C ASP A 132 6.22 7.63 6.53
N HIS A 133 7.11 7.55 5.54
CA HIS A 133 6.77 7.73 4.13
C HIS A 133 5.75 6.67 3.67
N VAL A 134 4.72 7.07 2.93
CA VAL A 134 3.60 6.21 2.50
C VAL A 134 4.07 4.93 1.82
N ALA A 135 5.06 5.03 0.94
CA ALA A 135 5.60 3.89 0.22
C ALA A 135 6.22 2.83 1.15
N ILE A 136 6.91 3.26 2.21
CA ILE A 136 7.50 2.37 3.21
C ILE A 136 6.38 1.69 4.00
N LEU A 137 5.35 2.43 4.41
CA LEU A 137 4.21 1.84 5.13
C LEU A 137 3.45 0.82 4.27
N CYS A 138 3.27 1.08 2.98
CA CYS A 138 2.70 0.12 2.04
C CYS A 138 3.61 -1.11 1.87
N GLU A 139 4.93 -0.94 1.81
CA GLU A 139 5.89 -2.06 1.75
C GLU A 139 5.80 -2.95 3.00
N ILE A 140 5.72 -2.34 4.19
CA ILE A 140 5.53 -3.09 5.44
C ILE A 140 4.20 -3.83 5.46
N MET A 141 3.10 -3.22 5.00
CA MET A 141 1.81 -3.91 4.89
C MET A 141 1.87 -5.06 3.89
N ALA A 142 2.54 -4.89 2.75
CA ALA A 142 2.74 -5.98 1.79
C ALA A 142 3.48 -7.15 2.43
N GLY A 143 4.53 -6.89 3.22
CA GLY A 143 5.29 -7.92 3.92
C GLY A 143 4.53 -8.58 5.06
N LEU A 144 3.75 -7.82 5.84
CA LEU A 144 2.95 -8.37 6.95
C LEU A 144 1.81 -9.28 6.42
N VAL A 145 1.06 -8.80 5.42
CA VAL A 145 -0.05 -9.56 4.83
C VAL A 145 0.48 -10.72 3.98
N GLY A 146 1.57 -10.50 3.26
CA GLY A 146 2.25 -11.49 2.44
C GLY A 146 3.17 -12.43 3.21
N GLY A 147 3.20 -12.39 4.54
CA GLY A 147 3.98 -13.28 5.41
C GLY A 147 5.50 -13.17 5.31
N ASP A 148 6.04 -12.23 4.53
CA ASP A 148 7.48 -11.96 4.42
C ASP A 148 8.03 -11.29 5.70
N ILE A 149 7.17 -10.56 6.42
CA ILE A 149 7.48 -10.01 7.74
C ILE A 149 6.74 -10.84 8.78
N ALA A 150 7.50 -11.54 9.62
CA ALA A 150 6.94 -12.35 10.69
C ALA A 150 6.32 -11.48 11.80
N GLY A 151 5.13 -11.86 12.25
CA GLY A 151 4.47 -11.24 13.40
C GLY A 151 3.37 -12.14 13.97
N PRO A 152 2.90 -11.88 15.21
CA PRO A 152 1.71 -12.52 15.75
C PRO A 152 0.49 -12.36 14.83
N ALA A 153 -0.49 -13.28 14.93
CA ALA A 153 -1.74 -13.15 14.20
C ALA A 153 -2.42 -11.79 14.46
N GLY A 154 -2.87 -11.12 13.41
CA GLY A 154 -3.47 -9.77 13.47
C GLY A 154 -2.46 -8.62 13.53
N SER A 155 -1.16 -8.87 13.30
CA SER A 155 -0.14 -7.80 13.22
C SER A 155 -0.41 -6.81 12.09
N ASP A 156 -0.89 -7.28 10.94
CA ASP A 156 -1.32 -6.45 9.81
C ASP A 156 -2.46 -5.51 10.20
N ARG A 157 -3.51 -6.05 10.85
CA ARG A 157 -4.65 -5.28 11.37
C ARG A 157 -4.21 -4.22 12.38
N ALA A 158 -3.38 -4.62 13.34
CA ALA A 158 -2.88 -3.71 14.37
C ALA A 158 -2.05 -2.58 13.77
N PHE A 159 -1.12 -2.93 12.86
CA PHE A 159 -0.26 -1.97 12.19
C PHE A 159 -1.05 -0.99 11.32
N PHE A 160 -2.00 -1.50 10.51
CA PHE A 160 -2.87 -0.67 9.69
C PHE A 160 -3.66 0.34 10.51
N ASN A 161 -4.33 -0.13 11.57
CA ASN A 161 -5.17 0.73 12.42
C ASN A 161 -4.37 1.81 13.15
N GLU A 162 -3.15 1.50 13.59
CA GLU A 162 -2.31 2.45 14.33
C GLU A 162 -1.57 3.43 13.40
N HIS A 163 -1.07 2.96 12.26
CA HIS A 163 -0.07 3.69 11.47
C HIS A 163 -0.55 4.14 10.07
N LEU A 164 -1.64 3.59 9.54
CA LEU A 164 -2.17 3.96 8.21
C LEU A 164 -3.56 4.58 8.30
N ALA A 165 -4.53 3.86 8.87
CA ALA A 165 -5.95 4.24 8.88
C ALA A 165 -6.25 5.70 9.26
N PRO A 166 -5.54 6.32 10.24
CA PRO A 166 -5.84 7.70 10.64
C PRO A 166 -5.60 8.77 9.56
N TRP A 167 -4.84 8.47 8.49
CA TRP A 167 -4.41 9.48 7.53
C TRP A 167 -4.37 9.02 6.06
N ILE A 168 -4.16 7.73 5.82
CA ILE A 168 -3.84 7.20 4.48
C ILE A 168 -4.94 7.46 3.45
N GLY A 169 -6.22 7.42 3.86
CA GLY A 169 -7.34 7.75 2.98
C GLY A 169 -7.35 9.21 2.54
N ARG A 170 -6.92 10.13 3.42
CA ARG A 170 -6.79 11.56 3.08
C ARG A 170 -5.66 11.77 2.08
N PHE A 171 -4.53 11.10 2.28
CA PHE A 171 -3.41 11.15 1.33
C PHE A 171 -3.83 10.74 -0.08
N PHE A 172 -4.53 9.61 -0.22
CA PHE A 172 -4.98 9.16 -1.55
C PHE A 172 -6.04 10.07 -2.17
N ALA A 173 -6.92 10.67 -1.38
CA ALA A 173 -7.87 11.67 -1.86
C ALA A 173 -7.14 12.94 -2.35
N ASP A 174 -6.13 13.42 -1.62
CA ASP A 174 -5.32 14.56 -2.04
C ASP A 174 -4.53 14.23 -3.32
N LEU A 175 -3.99 13.01 -3.45
CA LEU A 175 -3.29 12.54 -4.65
C LEU A 175 -4.20 12.46 -5.88
N GLU A 176 -5.44 12.02 -5.70
CA GLU A 176 -6.44 12.00 -6.77
C GLU A 176 -6.81 13.41 -7.26
N LEU A 177 -6.80 14.39 -6.36
CA LEU A 177 -7.20 15.77 -6.64
C LEU A 177 -6.04 16.72 -6.95
N ALA A 178 -4.80 16.24 -6.88
CA ALA A 178 -3.61 17.04 -7.10
C ALA A 178 -3.60 17.65 -8.52
N GLN A 179 -3.28 18.94 -8.61
CA GLN A 179 -3.29 19.70 -9.85
C GLN A 179 -2.34 19.13 -10.89
N SER A 180 -1.18 18.65 -10.45
CA SER A 180 -0.16 18.10 -11.35
C SER A 180 -0.44 16.66 -11.77
N ALA A 181 -1.49 16.03 -11.22
CA ALA A 181 -1.75 14.61 -11.39
C ALA A 181 -2.69 14.28 -12.57
N ASP A 182 -2.26 13.36 -13.44
CA ASP A 182 -3.06 12.67 -14.47
C ASP A 182 -2.94 11.15 -14.32
N PHE A 183 -1.71 10.60 -14.43
CA PHE A 183 -1.46 9.17 -14.16
C PHE A 183 -1.55 8.86 -12.66
N TYR A 184 -0.91 9.66 -11.82
CA TYR A 184 -0.92 9.53 -10.37
C TYR A 184 -2.28 9.84 -9.76
N ALA A 185 -3.15 10.58 -10.45
CA ALA A 185 -4.54 10.74 -10.02
C ALA A 185 -5.25 9.38 -9.97
N ARG A 186 -4.94 8.46 -10.90
CA ARG A 186 -5.47 7.08 -10.90
C ARG A 186 -4.83 6.20 -9.85
N VAL A 187 -3.57 6.46 -9.49
CA VAL A 187 -2.94 5.85 -8.31
C VAL A 187 -3.64 6.31 -7.03
N GLY A 188 -4.02 7.59 -6.96
CA GLY A 188 -4.88 8.18 -5.93
C GLY A 188 -6.22 7.44 -5.81
N SER A 189 -7.00 7.37 -6.90
CA SER A 189 -8.28 6.67 -6.90
C SER A 189 -8.15 5.20 -6.48
N LEU A 190 -7.12 4.50 -6.98
CA LEU A 190 -6.86 3.10 -6.63
C LEU A 190 -6.58 2.93 -5.15
N GLY A 191 -5.65 3.70 -4.61
CA GLY A 191 -5.29 3.64 -3.20
C GLY A 191 -6.46 4.03 -2.29
N TRP A 192 -7.28 5.00 -2.68
CA TRP A 192 -8.46 5.40 -1.92
C TRP A 192 -9.50 4.27 -1.82
N VAL A 193 -9.84 3.64 -2.95
CA VAL A 193 -10.78 2.50 -2.97
C VAL A 193 -10.22 1.31 -2.18
N PHE A 194 -8.95 0.95 -2.40
CA PHE A 194 -8.32 -0.19 -1.73
C PHE A 194 -8.25 0.00 -0.21
N VAL A 195 -7.80 1.17 0.26
CA VAL A 195 -7.76 1.49 1.69
C VAL A 195 -9.16 1.48 2.29
N GLY A 196 -10.19 1.95 1.57
CA GLY A 196 -11.58 1.87 2.02
C GLY A 196 -12.01 0.44 2.32
N ILE A 197 -11.67 -0.49 1.42
CA ILE A 197 -11.91 -1.93 1.61
C ILE A 197 -11.15 -2.45 2.83
N GLU A 198 -9.88 -2.07 3.00
CA GLU A 198 -9.07 -2.48 4.17
C GLU A 198 -9.67 -1.99 5.49
N VAL A 199 -10.14 -0.73 5.55
CA VAL A 199 -10.81 -0.16 6.73
C VAL A 199 -12.06 -0.97 7.08
N GLU A 200 -12.90 -1.30 6.10
CA GLU A 200 -14.11 -2.09 6.31
C GLU A 200 -13.76 -3.52 6.78
N ALA A 201 -12.80 -4.17 6.11
CA ALA A 201 -12.36 -5.52 6.45
C ALA A 201 -11.80 -5.59 7.88
N PHE A 202 -10.96 -4.65 8.29
CA PHE A 202 -10.39 -4.60 9.64
C PHE A 202 -11.36 -4.13 10.73
N ALA A 203 -12.53 -3.57 10.37
CA ALA A 203 -13.58 -3.25 11.33
C ALA A 203 -14.42 -4.48 11.72
N LEU A 204 -14.43 -5.53 10.88
CA LEU A 204 -15.17 -6.75 11.17
C LEU A 204 -14.54 -7.51 12.35
N PRO A 205 -15.35 -8.17 13.20
CA PRO A 205 -14.84 -9.11 14.18
C PRO A 205 -14.17 -10.28 13.47
N ALA A 206 -13.03 -10.72 14.01
CA ALA A 206 -12.29 -11.88 13.51
C ALA A 206 -13.02 -13.18 13.83
#